data_AF-A0A2H0DS43-F1
#
_entry.id   AF-A0A2H0DS43-F1
#
_cell.length_a   1.000
_cell.length_b   1.000
_cell.length_c   1.000
_cell.angle_alpha   90.00
_cell.angle_beta   90.00
_cell.angle_gamma   90.00
#
_symmetry.space_group_name_H-M   'P 1'
#
loop_
_entity.id
_entity.type
_entity.pdbx_description
1 polymer ?
#
loop_
_entity_poly.entity_id
_entity_poly.type
_entity_poly.pdbx_seq_one_letter_code
_entity_poly.pdbx_strand_id
1 'polypeptide(L)'
;MRLSRRKLLAAALLAASAACSPQEEPRGGRVPGEVISSSATAAALAQEDALPAETSLITEMRRRLVVPADSSRWTPDQYTALMRCREAEKMGAFAYLRQKLGSLRGLAVEFRAGNGYKGLDLTTVGYRKFVFVLSQEAFQYFESKGAEGQWVYKIRTVDGKRIFTDDGMLTHEGVTVYLKVRRRIPAFWKFPNGRIVGTTRPPKDLLARLSAPRAFEPVPSQKPLPRPKAWSQPQAPTPEGGAVDQSAKMKALLDSGYVEITEAEERRILEATRLSERQLQDKSSLEILTIDGSAKYLISPSDPLMGVVSQYRATAPRSQPDAAPAPKPKLQPTAGVQ
;
A
#
# COMPACT_ATOMS: atom_id res chain seq x y z
N MET A 1 -35.99 9.98 -48.04
CA MET A 1 -37.07 9.00 -48.27
C MET A 1 -36.58 7.93 -49.24
N ARG A 2 -36.30 6.71 -48.77
CA ARG A 2 -36.31 5.46 -49.57
C ARG A 2 -36.46 4.28 -48.60
N LEU A 3 -37.38 3.40 -48.97
CA LEU A 3 -38.06 2.37 -48.19
C LEU A 3 -37.10 1.28 -47.69
N SER A 4 -37.18 0.84 -46.43
CA SER A 4 -38.05 -0.25 -45.92
C SER A 4 -38.05 -1.51 -46.81
N ARG A 5 -37.41 -2.57 -46.32
CA ARG A 5 -37.75 -4.00 -46.54
C ARG A 5 -36.74 -4.91 -45.82
N ARG A 6 -37.18 -5.56 -44.74
CA ARG A 6 -37.28 -7.03 -44.63
C ARG A 6 -37.61 -7.42 -43.18
N LYS A 7 -38.84 -7.91 -43.03
CA LYS A 7 -39.34 -8.66 -41.88
C LYS A 7 -39.07 -10.16 -42.09
N LEU A 8 -39.02 -10.86 -40.95
CA LEU A 8 -39.61 -12.18 -40.65
C LEU A 8 -38.79 -13.48 -40.80
N LEU A 9 -39.06 -14.35 -39.79
CA LEU A 9 -38.84 -15.80 -39.60
C LEU A 9 -37.49 -16.20 -38.98
N ALA A 10 -37.38 -17.11 -38.01
CA ALA A 10 -38.29 -18.04 -37.31
C ALA A 10 -37.62 -18.43 -35.95
N ALA A 11 -38.35 -18.48 -34.83
CA ALA A 11 -38.94 -19.67 -34.20
C ALA A 11 -37.95 -20.72 -33.61
N ALA A 12 -38.07 -20.87 -32.28
CA ALA A 12 -38.02 -22.09 -31.47
C ALA A 12 -36.85 -23.09 -31.62
N LEU A 13 -36.08 -23.21 -30.53
CA LEU A 13 -35.55 -24.50 -30.08
C LEU A 13 -35.48 -24.51 -28.55
N LEU A 14 -36.43 -25.25 -27.97
CA LEU A 14 -36.58 -25.58 -26.57
C LEU A 14 -36.33 -27.10 -26.53
N ALA A 15 -35.24 -27.54 -25.91
CA ALA A 15 -35.04 -28.94 -25.57
C ALA A 15 -34.12 -29.07 -24.36
N ALA A 16 -34.60 -29.84 -23.40
CA ALA A 16 -34.02 -30.12 -22.11
C ALA A 16 -32.91 -31.19 -22.16
N SER A 17 -31.94 -31.05 -21.27
CA SER A 17 -31.18 -32.15 -20.64
C SER A 17 -30.28 -31.53 -19.58
N ALA A 18 -29.91 -32.17 -18.49
CA ALA A 18 -30.38 -33.33 -17.75
C ALA A 18 -29.55 -33.22 -16.46
N ALA A 19 -30.13 -33.63 -15.34
CA ALA A 19 -29.49 -33.62 -14.04
C ALA A 19 -28.14 -34.36 -14.06
N CYS A 20 -27.13 -33.75 -13.45
CA CYS A 20 -25.92 -34.46 -13.03
C CYS A 20 -25.58 -33.96 -11.62
N SER A 21 -26.14 -34.67 -10.64
CA SER A 21 -25.78 -34.55 -9.22
C SER A 21 -24.48 -35.34 -8.99
N PRO A 22 -23.40 -34.76 -8.44
CA PRO A 22 -22.31 -35.56 -7.92
C PRO A 22 -22.70 -36.13 -6.56
N GLN A 23 -22.61 -37.46 -6.51
CA GLN A 23 -22.81 -38.35 -5.39
C GLN A 23 -21.71 -38.14 -4.35
N GLU A 24 -22.09 -37.72 -3.14
CA GLU A 24 -21.24 -37.72 -1.95
C GLU A 24 -21.00 -39.16 -1.47
N GLU A 25 -19.74 -39.60 -1.48
CA GLU A 25 -19.32 -40.77 -0.70
C GLU A 25 -18.86 -40.34 0.70
N PRO A 26 -19.30 -41.04 1.76
CA PRO A 26 -18.82 -40.81 3.11
C PRO A 26 -17.53 -41.60 3.35
N ARG A 27 -16.40 -40.89 3.51
CA ARG A 27 -15.19 -41.47 4.10
C ARG A 27 -14.91 -40.82 5.46
N GLY A 28 -15.12 -41.63 6.48
CA GLY A 28 -14.74 -41.32 7.86
C GLY A 28 -13.23 -41.23 8.04
N GLY A 29 -12.84 -40.45 9.05
CA GLY A 29 -11.46 -40.26 9.46
C GLY A 29 -11.32 -39.08 10.40
N ARG A 30 -11.89 -39.20 11.61
CA ARG A 30 -11.67 -38.26 12.72
C ARG A 30 -10.20 -38.35 13.16
N VAL A 31 -9.46 -37.25 13.07
CA VAL A 31 -8.23 -37.03 13.84
C VAL A 31 -8.42 -35.71 14.60
N PRO A 32 -8.36 -35.70 15.94
CA PRO A 32 -8.42 -34.46 16.71
C PRO A 32 -7.04 -33.80 16.70
N GLY A 33 -6.91 -32.74 15.91
CA GLY A 33 -5.79 -31.80 15.96
C GLY A 33 -6.33 -30.40 16.09
N GLU A 34 -6.16 -29.79 17.26
CA GLU A 34 -6.47 -28.40 17.57
C GLU A 34 -5.78 -27.46 16.56
N VAL A 35 -6.54 -26.96 15.59
CA VAL A 35 -6.12 -25.84 14.74
C VAL A 35 -6.52 -24.57 15.45
N ILE A 36 -5.60 -24.07 16.28
CA ILE A 36 -5.68 -22.74 16.88
C ILE A 36 -5.65 -21.74 15.72
N SER A 37 -6.79 -21.09 15.47
CA SER A 37 -6.95 -20.12 14.39
C SER A 37 -6.20 -18.83 14.72
N SER A 38 -4.93 -18.74 14.31
CA SER A 38 -4.05 -17.56 14.51
C SER A 38 -4.39 -16.35 13.62
N SER A 39 -5.64 -16.21 13.16
CA SER A 39 -6.06 -15.12 12.25
C SER A 39 -6.61 -13.88 12.99
N ALA A 40 -6.66 -13.89 14.33
CA ALA A 40 -7.27 -12.81 15.10
C ALA A 40 -6.30 -11.71 15.56
N THR A 41 -4.98 -11.93 15.50
CA THR A 41 -4.02 -11.09 16.25
C THR A 41 -3.51 -9.86 15.48
N ALA A 42 -3.62 -9.82 14.15
CA ALA A 42 -3.18 -8.66 13.35
C ALA A 42 -4.14 -7.44 13.45
N ALA A 43 -5.37 -7.63 13.95
CA ALA A 43 -6.33 -6.55 14.12
C ALA A 43 -6.17 -5.76 15.44
N ALA A 44 -5.32 -6.23 16.36
CA ALA A 44 -5.21 -5.67 17.70
C ALA A 44 -4.20 -4.50 17.82
N LEU A 45 -3.18 -4.43 16.96
CA LEU A 45 -2.08 -3.45 17.10
C LEU A 45 -2.27 -2.12 16.36
N ALA A 46 -3.36 -1.95 15.59
CA ALA A 46 -3.71 -0.67 14.95
C ALA A 46 -4.64 0.21 15.81
N GLN A 47 -4.69 0.00 17.13
CA GLN A 47 -5.78 0.49 17.99
C GLN A 47 -5.58 1.85 18.69
N GLU A 48 -4.42 2.51 18.62
CA GLU A 48 -4.16 3.70 19.46
C GLU A 48 -4.54 5.07 18.88
N ASP A 49 -4.86 5.21 17.59
CA ASP A 49 -5.17 6.53 16.97
C ASP A 49 -6.64 6.73 16.55
N ALA A 50 -7.59 6.11 17.26
CA ALA A 50 -9.01 6.21 16.92
C ALA A 50 -9.64 7.53 17.40
N LEU A 51 -9.77 8.51 16.50
CA LEU A 51 -10.50 9.76 16.73
C LEU A 51 -11.99 9.52 17.09
N PRO A 52 -12.61 10.33 17.99
CA PRO A 52 -14.00 10.15 18.39
C PRO A 52 -14.97 10.25 17.20
N ALA A 53 -15.92 9.32 17.16
CA ALA A 53 -16.81 9.12 16.03
C ALA A 53 -17.92 10.18 15.94
N GLU A 54 -17.87 11.01 14.89
CA GLU A 54 -19.09 11.62 14.35
C GLU A 54 -20.04 10.49 13.93
N THR A 55 -21.12 10.26 14.70
CA THR A 55 -22.06 9.15 14.51
C THR A 55 -22.70 9.11 13.11
N SER A 56 -22.79 10.26 12.44
CA SER A 56 -23.24 10.37 11.05
C SER A 56 -22.29 9.70 10.06
N LEU A 57 -20.97 9.84 10.27
CA LEU A 57 -19.93 9.35 9.37
C LEU A 57 -19.86 7.82 9.37
N ILE A 58 -19.83 7.19 10.54
CA ILE A 58 -19.78 5.73 10.63
C ILE A 58 -21.06 5.08 10.07
N THR A 59 -22.21 5.72 10.28
CA THR A 59 -23.49 5.27 9.72
C THR A 59 -23.45 5.27 8.19
N GLU A 60 -22.86 6.29 7.58
CA GLU A 60 -22.66 6.35 6.13
C GLU A 60 -21.65 5.30 5.63
N MET A 61 -20.54 5.10 6.34
CA MET A 61 -19.54 4.08 5.98
C MET A 61 -20.11 2.66 5.98
N ARG A 62 -20.92 2.33 7.00
CA ARG A 62 -21.63 1.04 7.09
C ARG A 62 -22.63 0.88 5.95
N ARG A 63 -23.42 1.92 5.69
CA ARG A 63 -24.42 1.93 4.59
C ARG A 63 -23.78 1.70 3.22
N ARG A 64 -22.58 2.25 3.00
CA ARG A 64 -21.80 2.09 1.75
C ARG A 64 -21.01 0.79 1.67
N LEU A 65 -21.06 -0.05 2.70
CA LEU A 65 -20.25 -1.28 2.82
C LEU A 65 -18.74 -0.97 2.73
N VAL A 66 -18.32 0.18 3.29
CA VAL A 66 -16.90 0.51 3.49
C VAL A 66 -16.39 -0.15 4.77
N VAL A 67 -17.27 -0.22 5.77
CA VAL A 67 -17.02 -0.79 7.10
C VAL A 67 -18.08 -1.87 7.36
N PRO A 68 -17.75 -3.00 8.01
CA PRO A 68 -18.75 -4.00 8.43
C PRO A 68 -19.85 -3.38 9.31
N ALA A 69 -21.07 -3.90 9.22
CA ALA A 69 -22.24 -3.37 9.96
C ALA A 69 -22.00 -3.33 11.48
N ASP A 70 -21.26 -4.31 12.00
CA ASP A 70 -21.03 -4.49 13.44
C ASP A 70 -19.82 -3.71 13.96
N SER A 71 -19.01 -3.11 13.06
CA SER A 71 -17.79 -2.42 13.48
C SER A 71 -18.10 -1.01 13.98
N SER A 72 -17.71 -0.72 15.22
CA SER A 72 -17.78 0.60 15.86
C SER A 72 -16.58 1.51 15.53
N ARG A 73 -15.55 0.96 14.89
CA ARG A 73 -14.30 1.66 14.54
C ARG A 73 -14.06 1.63 13.04
N TRP A 74 -13.26 2.58 12.56
CA TRP A 74 -12.85 2.67 11.15
C TRP A 74 -11.36 3.02 11.04
N THR A 75 -10.75 2.64 9.93
CA THR A 75 -9.32 2.88 9.64
C THR A 75 -9.13 4.07 8.70
N PRO A 76 -7.99 4.78 8.75
CA PRO A 76 -7.71 5.89 7.82
C PRO A 76 -7.94 5.53 6.35
N ASP A 77 -7.57 4.32 5.94
CA ASP A 77 -7.80 3.81 4.59
C ASP A 77 -9.29 3.73 4.22
N GLN A 78 -10.14 3.26 5.13
CA GLN A 78 -11.58 3.23 4.94
C GLN A 78 -12.16 4.64 4.76
N TYR A 79 -11.65 5.63 5.49
CA TYR A 79 -12.05 7.03 5.28
C TYR A 79 -11.60 7.57 3.94
N THR A 80 -10.37 7.29 3.50
CA THR A 80 -9.94 7.67 2.15
C THR A 80 -10.83 7.01 1.07
N ALA A 81 -11.25 5.77 1.27
CA ALA A 81 -12.19 5.08 0.37
C ALA A 81 -13.56 5.78 0.35
N LEU A 82 -14.10 6.18 1.50
CA LEU A 82 -15.33 6.96 1.58
C LEU A 82 -15.22 8.28 0.80
N MET A 83 -14.12 9.02 1.00
CA MET A 83 -13.89 10.30 0.32
C MET A 83 -13.81 10.12 -1.20
N ARG A 84 -13.15 9.05 -1.67
CA ARG A 84 -13.10 8.70 -3.09
C ARG A 84 -14.47 8.36 -3.67
N CYS A 85 -15.32 7.65 -2.93
CA CYS A 85 -16.70 7.38 -3.36
C CYS A 85 -17.50 8.68 -3.49
N ARG A 86 -17.48 9.55 -2.47
CA ARG A 86 -18.17 10.86 -2.49
C ARG A 86 -17.71 11.74 -3.64
N GLU A 87 -16.40 11.75 -3.93
CA GLU A 87 -15.86 12.50 -5.05
C GLU A 87 -16.33 11.94 -6.40
N ALA A 88 -16.30 10.63 -6.58
CA ALA A 88 -16.81 9.97 -7.79
C ALA A 88 -18.29 10.28 -8.04
N GLU A 89 -19.10 10.35 -6.97
CA GLU A 89 -20.51 10.75 -7.05
C GLU A 89 -20.69 12.17 -7.56
N LYS A 90 -19.97 13.14 -6.98
CA LYS A 90 -19.94 14.53 -7.45
C LYS A 90 -19.49 14.62 -8.91
N MET A 91 -18.67 13.66 -9.35
CA MET A 91 -18.21 13.58 -10.72
C MET A 91 -19.21 12.95 -11.71
N GLY A 92 -20.32 12.41 -11.23
CA GLY A 92 -21.37 11.80 -12.05
C GLY A 92 -21.23 10.29 -12.24
N ALA A 93 -20.58 9.58 -11.31
CA ALA A 93 -20.36 8.14 -11.40
C ALA A 93 -21.65 7.33 -11.63
N PHE A 94 -22.78 7.70 -11.02
CA PHE A 94 -24.05 6.97 -11.20
C PHE A 94 -24.57 7.02 -12.63
N ALA A 95 -24.61 8.21 -13.24
CA ALA A 95 -25.06 8.39 -14.61
C ALA A 95 -24.15 7.60 -15.57
N TYR A 96 -22.85 7.66 -15.33
CA TYR A 96 -21.86 6.95 -16.13
C TYR A 96 -21.98 5.42 -15.99
N LEU A 97 -22.05 4.89 -14.78
CA LEU A 97 -22.23 3.45 -14.54
C LEU A 97 -23.55 2.95 -15.13
N ARG A 98 -24.65 3.70 -14.98
CA ARG A 98 -25.94 3.35 -15.58
C ARG A 98 -25.87 3.34 -17.10
N GLN A 99 -25.18 4.29 -17.72
CA GLN A 99 -24.98 4.32 -19.17
C GLN A 99 -24.14 3.12 -19.66
N LYS A 100 -23.11 2.73 -18.91
CA LYS A 100 -22.14 1.69 -19.34
C LYS A 100 -22.58 0.27 -19.01
N LEU A 101 -23.28 0.07 -17.89
CA LEU A 101 -23.65 -1.26 -17.38
C LEU A 101 -25.16 -1.51 -17.40
N GLY A 102 -25.99 -0.50 -17.65
CA GLY A 102 -27.45 -0.59 -17.64
C GLY A 102 -28.08 -0.65 -16.25
N SER A 103 -27.41 -1.25 -15.25
CA SER A 103 -27.91 -1.44 -13.89
C SER A 103 -26.93 -0.94 -12.83
N LEU A 104 -27.46 -0.48 -11.69
CA LEU A 104 -26.71 -0.07 -10.50
C LEU A 104 -26.86 -1.05 -9.32
N ARG A 105 -27.54 -2.19 -9.52
CA ARG A 105 -27.78 -3.18 -8.46
C ARG A 105 -26.45 -3.71 -7.92
N GLY A 106 -26.24 -3.59 -6.61
CA GLY A 106 -25.00 -4.00 -5.93
C GLY A 106 -23.81 -3.04 -6.12
N LEU A 107 -23.93 -2.02 -6.97
CA LEU A 107 -22.92 -0.97 -7.15
C LEU A 107 -23.27 0.28 -6.34
N ALA A 108 -24.56 0.56 -6.17
CA ALA A 108 -25.06 1.62 -5.32
C ALA A 108 -26.10 1.11 -4.33
N VAL A 109 -26.21 1.79 -3.19
CA VAL A 109 -27.20 1.53 -2.15
C VAL A 109 -28.18 2.70 -2.13
N GLU A 110 -29.47 2.39 -2.24
CA GLU A 110 -30.54 3.36 -2.04
C GLU A 110 -30.73 3.59 -0.53
N PHE A 111 -30.88 4.85 -0.13
CA PHE A 111 -31.18 5.19 1.25
C PHE A 111 -32.30 6.23 1.32
N ARG A 112 -33.11 6.14 2.38
CA ARG A 112 -34.13 7.16 2.66
C ARG A 112 -33.50 8.25 3.50
N ALA A 113 -33.38 9.44 2.95
CA ALA A 113 -33.08 10.62 3.75
C ALA A 113 -34.30 10.97 4.61
N GLY A 114 -34.09 11.62 5.76
CA GLY A 114 -35.17 11.93 6.72
C GLY A 114 -36.31 12.79 6.15
N ASN A 115 -36.07 13.45 5.02
CA ASN A 115 -37.05 14.24 4.26
C ASN A 115 -37.87 13.40 3.26
N GLY A 116 -37.74 12.06 3.26
CA GLY A 116 -38.47 11.15 2.37
C GLY A 116 -37.85 11.01 0.97
N TYR A 117 -36.80 11.77 0.64
CA TYR A 117 -36.11 11.63 -0.64
C TYR A 117 -35.24 10.36 -0.64
N LYS A 118 -35.31 9.61 -1.75
CA LYS A 118 -34.42 8.47 -1.98
C LYS A 118 -33.07 8.98 -2.49
N GLY A 119 -32.06 8.95 -1.64
CA GLY A 119 -30.67 9.16 -2.01
C GLY A 119 -30.05 7.89 -2.59
N LEU A 120 -28.98 8.05 -3.36
CA LEU A 120 -28.15 6.96 -3.85
C LEU A 120 -26.73 7.18 -3.34
N ASP A 121 -26.16 6.16 -2.71
CA ASP A 121 -24.76 6.14 -2.30
C ASP A 121 -23.98 5.09 -3.08
N LEU A 122 -22.77 5.45 -3.51
CA LEU A 122 -21.84 4.56 -4.20
C LEU A 122 -21.13 3.68 -3.18
N THR A 123 -21.21 2.37 -3.40
CA THR A 123 -20.51 1.38 -2.58
C THR A 123 -19.03 1.27 -2.98
N THR A 124 -18.21 0.66 -2.14
CA THR A 124 -16.81 0.33 -2.47
C THR A 124 -16.71 -0.51 -3.74
N VAL A 125 -17.61 -1.48 -3.92
CA VAL A 125 -17.68 -2.34 -5.12
C VAL A 125 -18.07 -1.52 -6.35
N GLY A 126 -19.03 -0.62 -6.19
CA GLY A 126 -19.44 0.35 -7.21
C GLY A 126 -18.29 1.26 -7.65
N TYR A 127 -17.53 1.80 -6.69
CA TYR A 127 -16.37 2.64 -6.97
C TYR A 127 -15.26 1.87 -7.72
N ARG A 128 -14.93 0.64 -7.28
CA ARG A 128 -13.96 -0.21 -8.00
C ARG A 128 -14.39 -0.49 -9.43
N LYS A 129 -15.68 -0.81 -9.65
CA LYS A 129 -16.22 -1.03 -10.99
C LYS A 129 -16.20 0.25 -11.84
N PHE A 130 -16.51 1.39 -11.23
CA PHE A 130 -16.41 2.70 -11.87
C PHE A 130 -14.98 2.98 -12.35
N VAL A 131 -13.98 2.83 -11.48
CA VAL A 131 -12.57 3.04 -11.85
C VAL A 131 -12.13 2.05 -12.91
N PHE A 132 -12.57 0.79 -12.84
CA PHE A 132 -12.25 -0.23 -13.85
C PHE A 132 -12.71 0.17 -15.26
N VAL A 133 -14.00 0.48 -15.42
CA VAL A 133 -14.56 0.89 -16.72
C VAL A 133 -13.89 2.18 -17.20
N LEU A 134 -13.66 3.12 -16.28
CA LEU A 134 -13.00 4.38 -16.58
C LEU A 134 -11.54 4.18 -17.04
N SER A 135 -10.83 3.19 -16.49
CA SER A 135 -9.44 2.88 -16.84
C SER A 135 -9.32 2.32 -18.25
N GLN A 136 -10.27 1.49 -18.68
CA GLN A 136 -10.32 0.96 -20.04
C GLN A 136 -10.50 2.07 -21.08
N GLU A 137 -11.42 3.01 -20.82
CA GLU A 137 -11.62 4.15 -21.72
C GLU A 137 -10.44 5.13 -21.68
N ALA A 138 -9.83 5.32 -20.52
CA ALA A 138 -8.65 6.16 -20.38
C ALA A 138 -7.47 5.60 -21.15
N PHE A 139 -7.25 4.29 -21.11
CA PHE A 139 -6.21 3.61 -21.87
C PHE A 139 -6.35 3.91 -23.37
N GLN A 140 -7.53 3.63 -23.94
CA GLN A 140 -7.81 3.89 -25.36
C GLN A 140 -7.67 5.37 -25.72
N TYR A 141 -8.10 6.26 -24.82
CA TYR A 141 -7.95 7.69 -25.03
C TYR A 141 -6.48 8.11 -25.11
N PHE A 142 -5.65 7.71 -24.14
CA PHE A 142 -4.24 8.09 -24.13
C PHE A 142 -3.48 7.47 -25.32
N GLU A 143 -3.84 6.26 -25.72
CA GLU A 143 -3.33 5.62 -26.93
C GLU A 143 -3.65 6.46 -28.18
N SER A 144 -4.89 6.93 -28.33
CA SER A 144 -5.30 7.83 -29.42
C SER A 144 -4.56 9.18 -29.41
N LYS A 145 -3.94 9.55 -28.29
CA LYS A 145 -3.10 10.74 -28.14
C LYS A 145 -1.61 10.46 -28.38
N GLY A 146 -1.27 9.31 -28.95
CA GLY A 146 0.09 8.95 -29.32
C GLY A 146 0.90 8.40 -28.15
N ALA A 147 0.24 7.87 -27.12
CA ALA A 147 0.89 7.00 -26.15
C ALA A 147 0.93 5.59 -26.72
N GLU A 148 2.09 5.09 -27.13
CA GLU A 148 2.18 3.67 -27.54
C GLU A 148 1.81 2.81 -26.33
N GLY A 149 1.13 1.67 -26.56
CA GLY A 149 0.54 0.86 -25.48
C GLY A 149 1.50 0.52 -24.33
N GLN A 150 2.80 0.33 -24.63
CA GLN A 150 3.83 0.07 -23.63
C GLN A 150 4.15 1.29 -22.73
N TRP A 151 3.96 2.50 -23.23
CA TRP A 151 4.26 3.74 -22.52
C TRP A 151 3.05 4.33 -21.80
N VAL A 152 1.82 3.89 -22.10
CA VAL A 152 0.60 4.36 -21.43
C VAL A 152 0.71 4.21 -19.91
N TYR A 153 1.22 3.09 -19.41
CA TYR A 153 1.37 2.84 -17.97
C TYR A 153 2.47 3.68 -17.29
N LYS A 154 3.34 4.30 -18.09
CA LYS A 154 4.46 5.13 -17.64
C LYS A 154 4.15 6.62 -17.72
N ILE A 155 3.00 7.02 -18.26
CA ILE A 155 2.61 8.43 -18.28
C ILE A 155 2.40 8.96 -16.86
N ARG A 156 2.79 10.21 -16.66
CA ARG A 156 2.72 10.89 -15.37
C ARG A 156 1.94 12.18 -15.48
N THR A 157 1.39 12.66 -14.37
CA THR A 157 0.90 14.04 -14.27
C THR A 157 2.06 15.02 -14.42
N VAL A 158 1.75 16.31 -14.59
CA VAL A 158 2.76 17.37 -14.61
C VAL A 158 3.60 17.38 -13.33
N ASP A 159 3.00 16.98 -12.20
CA ASP A 159 3.66 16.86 -10.89
C ASP A 159 4.53 15.60 -10.77
N GLY A 160 4.56 14.74 -11.79
CA GLY A 160 5.34 13.50 -11.81
C GLY A 160 4.67 12.30 -11.13
N LYS A 161 3.40 12.43 -10.69
CA LYS A 161 2.62 11.32 -10.13
C LYS A 161 2.15 10.39 -11.26
N ARG A 162 2.08 9.09 -11.01
CA ARG A 162 1.63 8.12 -12.04
C ARG A 162 0.14 8.24 -12.30
N ILE A 163 -0.28 8.16 -13.56
CA ILE A 163 -1.71 8.15 -13.94
C ILE A 163 -2.31 6.75 -13.83
N PHE A 164 -1.51 5.72 -14.15
CA PHE A 164 -1.91 4.32 -14.01
C PHE A 164 -1.06 3.61 -12.95
N THR A 165 -1.67 2.65 -12.26
CA THR A 165 -0.98 1.64 -11.44
C THR A 165 -0.30 0.62 -12.34
N ASP A 166 0.53 -0.25 -11.75
CA ASP A 166 1.16 -1.36 -12.47
C ASP A 166 0.13 -2.38 -12.99
N ASP A 167 -1.02 -2.50 -12.31
CA ASP A 167 -2.15 -3.34 -12.73
C ASP A 167 -2.99 -2.73 -13.87
N GLY A 168 -2.59 -1.56 -14.38
CA GLY A 168 -3.30 -0.87 -15.45
C GLY A 168 -4.59 -0.16 -15.02
N MET A 169 -4.79 0.03 -13.71
CA MET A 169 -5.92 0.79 -13.17
C MET A 169 -5.53 2.27 -13.02
N LEU A 170 -6.48 3.18 -13.18
CA LEU A 170 -6.22 4.60 -12.91
C LEU A 170 -5.92 4.80 -11.42
N THR A 171 -4.86 5.56 -11.14
CA THR A 171 -4.62 6.12 -9.81
C THR A 171 -5.66 7.19 -9.51
N HIS A 172 -5.76 7.64 -8.25
CA HIS A 172 -6.63 8.75 -7.88
C HIS A 172 -6.36 10.01 -8.74
N GLU A 173 -5.08 10.35 -8.94
CA GLU A 173 -4.66 11.45 -9.81
C GLU A 173 -5.05 11.20 -11.28
N GLY A 174 -4.91 9.96 -11.74
CA GLY A 174 -5.30 9.57 -13.09
C GLY A 174 -6.80 9.70 -13.34
N VAL A 175 -7.64 9.33 -12.36
CA VAL A 175 -9.10 9.54 -12.41
C VAL A 175 -9.40 11.03 -12.58
N THR A 176 -8.79 11.89 -11.77
CA THR A 176 -8.98 13.34 -11.84
C THR A 176 -8.56 13.92 -13.18
N VAL A 177 -7.38 13.53 -13.70
CA VAL A 177 -6.89 13.98 -15.02
C VAL A 177 -7.84 13.53 -16.13
N TYR A 178 -8.23 12.26 -16.13
CA TYR A 178 -9.08 11.72 -17.18
C TYR A 178 -10.51 12.27 -17.16
N LEU A 179 -11.06 12.56 -15.99
CA LEU A 179 -12.37 13.21 -15.89
C LEU A 179 -12.35 14.66 -16.36
N LYS A 180 -11.25 15.40 -16.12
CA LYS A 180 -11.04 16.72 -16.76
C LYS A 180 -11.04 16.60 -18.27
N VAL A 181 -10.31 15.63 -18.81
CA VAL A 181 -10.26 15.32 -20.26
C VAL A 181 -11.66 15.09 -20.81
N ARG A 182 -12.46 14.22 -20.18
CA ARG A 182 -13.84 13.89 -20.63
C ARG A 182 -14.77 15.09 -20.63
N ARG A 183 -14.57 16.02 -19.70
CA ARG A 183 -15.32 17.29 -19.60
C ARG A 183 -14.78 18.38 -20.53
N ARG A 184 -13.80 18.08 -21.37
CA ARG A 184 -13.08 19.04 -22.23
C ARG A 184 -12.43 20.18 -21.42
N ILE A 185 -12.13 19.94 -20.15
CA ILE A 185 -11.35 20.85 -19.31
C ILE A 185 -9.87 20.66 -19.68
N PRO A 186 -9.08 21.75 -19.80
CA PRO A 186 -7.64 21.64 -20.03
C PRO A 186 -6.96 20.74 -19.00
N ALA A 187 -6.31 19.70 -19.48
CA ALA A 187 -5.55 18.75 -18.67
C ALA A 187 -4.28 18.38 -19.41
N PHE A 188 -3.19 18.24 -18.65
CA PHE A 188 -1.85 18.01 -19.18
C PHE A 188 -1.21 16.82 -18.47
N TRP A 189 -0.42 16.06 -19.21
CA TRP A 189 0.35 14.92 -18.71
C TRP A 189 1.70 14.85 -19.42
N LYS A 190 2.64 14.15 -18.79
CA LYS A 190 4.03 14.02 -19.22
C LYS A 190 4.29 12.57 -19.64
N PHE A 191 4.86 12.43 -20.83
CA PHE A 191 5.38 11.17 -21.33
C PHE A 191 6.73 10.83 -20.68
N PRO A 192 7.14 9.55 -20.72
CA PRO A 192 8.44 9.12 -20.21
C PRO A 192 9.64 9.81 -20.85
N ASN A 193 9.52 10.17 -22.14
CA ASN A 193 10.52 10.96 -22.88
C ASN A 193 10.55 12.45 -22.48
N GLY A 194 9.72 12.87 -21.52
CA GLY A 194 9.62 14.24 -21.06
C GLY A 194 8.63 15.13 -21.82
N ARG A 195 8.09 14.67 -22.95
CA ARG A 195 7.12 15.43 -23.76
C ARG A 195 5.83 15.66 -22.98
N ILE A 196 5.38 16.91 -22.93
CA ILE A 196 4.10 17.27 -22.31
C ILE A 196 3.02 17.31 -23.39
N VAL A 197 1.92 16.63 -23.15
CA VAL A 197 0.75 16.59 -24.03
C VAL A 197 -0.49 16.91 -23.21
N GLY A 198 -1.53 17.42 -23.87
CA GLY A 198 -2.78 17.75 -23.21
C GLY A 198 -3.96 17.76 -24.18
N THR A 199 -5.14 18.06 -23.65
CA THR A 199 -6.35 18.29 -24.46
C THR A 199 -6.26 19.53 -25.32
N THR A 200 -5.52 20.53 -24.85
CA THR A 200 -5.20 21.79 -25.54
C THR A 200 -3.70 21.99 -25.62
N ARG A 201 -3.26 22.95 -26.43
CA ARG A 201 -1.84 23.35 -26.46
C ARG A 201 -1.42 23.83 -25.06
N PRO A 202 -0.35 23.26 -24.46
CA PRO A 202 0.12 23.70 -23.14
C PRO A 202 0.42 25.20 -23.12
N PRO A 203 0.06 25.92 -22.04
CA PRO A 203 0.46 27.32 -21.87
C PRO A 203 1.97 27.45 -21.95
N LYS A 204 2.47 28.52 -22.59
CA LYS A 204 3.92 28.77 -22.70
C LYS A 204 4.59 28.83 -21.33
N ASP A 205 3.91 29.39 -20.34
CA ASP A 205 4.43 29.50 -18.97
C ASP A 205 4.60 28.13 -18.31
N LEU A 206 3.70 27.19 -18.60
CA LEU A 206 3.80 25.81 -18.10
C LEU A 206 4.99 25.11 -18.75
N LEU A 207 5.22 25.32 -20.05
CA LEU A 207 6.41 24.82 -20.73
C LEU A 207 7.69 25.46 -20.20
N ALA A 208 7.70 26.78 -19.94
CA ALA A 208 8.84 27.50 -19.37
C ALA A 208 9.20 26.98 -17.98
N ARG A 209 8.20 26.76 -17.11
CA ARG A 209 8.41 26.19 -15.77
C ARG A 209 8.97 24.77 -15.79
N LEU A 210 8.62 23.98 -16.80
CA LEU A 210 9.04 22.58 -16.92
C LEU A 210 10.34 22.38 -17.71
N SER A 211 10.68 23.35 -18.57
CA SER A 211 11.94 23.38 -19.33
C SER A 211 13.06 24.11 -18.60
N ALA A 212 12.72 24.98 -17.65
CA ALA A 212 13.69 25.42 -16.67
C ALA A 212 14.29 24.15 -16.05
N PRO A 213 15.62 23.89 -16.20
CA PRO A 213 16.27 22.88 -15.38
C PRO A 213 15.83 23.18 -13.96
N ARG A 214 15.50 22.16 -13.15
CA ARG A 214 15.16 22.34 -11.74
C ARG A 214 16.32 23.08 -11.06
N ALA A 215 16.36 24.41 -11.17
CA ALA A 215 17.10 25.33 -10.33
C ALA A 215 16.38 25.47 -8.97
N PHE A 216 15.27 24.74 -8.82
CA PHE A 216 14.79 24.17 -7.58
C PHE A 216 15.41 22.78 -7.32
N GLU A 217 16.73 22.62 -7.49
CA GLU A 217 17.44 22.17 -6.30
C GLU A 217 17.06 23.20 -5.23
N PRO A 218 16.59 22.81 -4.04
CA PRO A 218 16.62 23.77 -2.97
C PRO A 218 18.07 24.26 -2.98
N VAL A 219 18.35 25.50 -3.41
CA VAL A 219 19.43 26.24 -2.79
C VAL A 219 19.05 26.05 -1.35
N PRO A 220 19.80 25.26 -0.57
CA PRO A 220 19.50 25.19 0.83
C PRO A 220 19.64 26.65 1.24
N SER A 221 18.53 27.34 1.46
CA SER A 221 18.49 28.52 2.29
C SER A 221 18.67 28.00 3.72
N GLN A 222 19.72 27.21 3.93
CA GLN A 222 20.74 27.52 4.89
C GLN A 222 21.14 29.00 4.67
N LYS A 223 20.27 29.91 5.11
CA LYS A 223 20.73 30.79 6.17
C LYS A 223 21.31 29.78 7.16
N PRO A 224 22.64 29.60 7.24
CA PRO A 224 23.21 28.53 8.02
C PRO A 224 22.51 28.63 9.36
N LEU A 225 21.78 27.56 9.74
CA LEU A 225 21.45 27.40 11.14
C LEU A 225 22.76 27.73 11.86
N PRO A 226 22.75 28.67 12.81
CA PRO A 226 23.97 29.13 13.47
C PRO A 226 24.82 27.89 13.70
N ARG A 227 26.01 27.86 13.09
CA ARG A 227 26.83 26.64 13.01
C ARG A 227 26.69 25.95 14.36
N PRO A 228 26.14 24.72 14.46
CA PRO A 228 26.24 24.00 15.72
C PRO A 228 27.72 24.06 16.06
N LYS A 229 27.98 24.69 17.21
CA LYS A 229 29.32 25.01 17.70
C LYS A 229 30.17 23.76 17.48
N ALA A 230 31.22 23.92 16.70
CA ALA A 230 32.02 22.85 16.10
C ALA A 230 32.00 21.52 16.88
N TRP A 231 31.41 20.48 16.30
CA TRP A 231 31.58 19.07 16.71
C TRP A 231 32.97 18.52 16.34
N SER A 232 33.99 19.38 16.26
CA SER A 232 35.39 19.01 16.04
C SER A 232 36.18 18.93 17.35
N GLN A 233 35.49 18.65 18.45
CA GLN A 233 36.10 17.91 19.53
C GLN A 233 35.45 16.53 19.52
N PRO A 234 36.20 15.41 19.57
CA PRO A 234 35.61 14.18 20.08
C PRO A 234 34.99 14.58 21.41
N GLN A 235 33.66 14.53 21.50
CA GLN A 235 33.00 14.77 22.78
C GLN A 235 33.61 13.73 23.70
N ALA A 236 34.44 14.20 24.64
CA ALA A 236 34.71 13.43 25.84
C ALA A 236 33.33 12.97 26.32
N PRO A 237 33.14 11.65 26.55
CA PRO A 237 31.84 11.08 26.83
C PRO A 237 31.17 11.92 27.92
N THR A 238 30.12 12.65 27.53
CA THR A 238 29.40 13.53 28.45
C THR A 238 28.81 12.61 29.53
N PRO A 239 29.25 12.68 30.79
CA PRO A 239 28.89 11.68 31.81
C PRO A 239 27.48 11.85 32.39
N GLU A 240 26.59 12.61 31.74
CA GLU A 240 25.32 13.04 32.35
C GLU A 240 24.08 12.84 31.46
N GLY A 241 24.20 12.06 30.39
CA GLY A 241 23.04 11.37 29.82
C GLY A 241 22.98 10.03 30.52
N GLY A 242 22.30 9.96 31.67
CA GLY A 242 22.23 8.77 32.52
C GLY A 242 22.12 7.53 31.64
N ALA A 243 23.09 6.63 31.76
CA ALA A 243 23.14 5.40 30.99
C ALA A 243 21.79 4.71 31.15
N VAL A 244 20.87 4.99 30.21
CA VAL A 244 19.58 4.33 30.16
C VAL A 244 19.99 2.90 29.94
N ASP A 245 19.81 2.12 30.99
CA ASP A 245 20.29 0.76 31.06
C ASP A 245 19.75 0.02 29.84
N GLN A 246 20.58 -0.11 28.80
CA GLN A 246 20.14 -0.65 27.53
C GLN A 246 19.74 -2.12 27.72
N SER A 247 20.26 -2.75 28.78
CA SER A 247 19.81 -4.05 29.23
C SER A 247 18.36 -4.01 29.75
N ALA A 248 17.97 -2.96 30.49
CA ALA A 248 16.58 -2.76 30.91
C ALA A 248 15.65 -2.47 29.72
N LYS A 249 16.11 -1.68 28.73
CA LYS A 249 15.34 -1.46 27.49
C LYS A 249 15.18 -2.76 26.69
N MET A 250 16.25 -3.55 26.54
CA MET A 250 16.20 -4.85 25.88
C MET A 250 15.23 -5.79 26.59
N LYS A 251 15.30 -5.86 27.92
CA LYS A 251 14.39 -6.66 28.73
C LYS A 251 12.94 -6.24 28.54
N ALA A 252 12.65 -4.94 28.57
CA ALA A 252 11.30 -4.42 28.33
C ALA A 252 10.77 -4.77 26.93
N LEU A 253 11.63 -4.71 25.90
CA LEU A 253 11.25 -5.11 24.54
C LEU A 253 10.98 -6.61 24.44
N LEU A 254 11.84 -7.46 25.05
CA LEU A 254 11.61 -8.91 25.10
C LEU A 254 10.32 -9.25 25.86
N ASP A 255 10.07 -8.59 26.99
CA ASP A 255 8.83 -8.75 27.78
C ASP A 255 7.58 -8.31 26.99
N SER A 256 7.72 -7.31 26.11
CA SER A 256 6.66 -6.88 25.19
C SER A 256 6.46 -7.80 23.97
N GLY A 257 7.30 -8.83 23.83
CA GLY A 257 7.20 -9.85 22.78
C GLY A 257 8.07 -9.60 21.55
N TYR A 258 9.02 -8.66 21.59
CA TYR A 258 10.02 -8.56 20.52
C TYR A 258 10.89 -9.81 20.48
N VAL A 259 11.34 -10.17 19.28
CA VAL A 259 12.20 -11.32 19.04
C VAL A 259 13.60 -10.85 18.72
N GLU A 260 14.60 -11.36 19.43
CA GLU A 260 16.00 -11.16 19.08
C GLU A 260 16.32 -11.91 17.77
N ILE A 261 16.94 -11.22 16.84
CA ILE A 261 17.45 -11.78 15.59
C ILE A 261 18.97 -11.68 15.55
N THR A 262 19.58 -12.66 14.88
CA THR A 262 21.03 -12.71 14.72
C THR A 262 21.51 -11.70 13.67
N GLU A 263 22.78 -11.31 13.71
CA GLU A 263 23.38 -10.42 12.68
C GLU A 263 23.24 -11.02 11.26
N ALA A 264 23.32 -12.35 11.13
CA ALA A 264 23.11 -13.02 9.84
C ALA A 264 21.67 -12.90 9.31
N GLU A 265 20.68 -12.91 10.22
CA GLU A 265 19.27 -12.68 9.89
C GLU A 265 19.04 -11.23 9.45
N GLU A 266 19.64 -10.27 10.15
CA GLU A 266 19.58 -8.85 9.79
C GLU A 266 20.15 -8.61 8.39
N ARG A 267 21.35 -9.15 8.09
CA ARG A 267 21.95 -9.04 6.75
C ARG A 267 21.06 -9.62 5.67
N ARG A 268 20.36 -10.72 5.97
CA ARG A 268 19.41 -11.33 5.04
C ARG A 268 18.20 -10.43 4.76
N ILE A 269 17.71 -9.72 5.78
CA ILE A 269 16.64 -8.72 5.62
C ILE A 269 17.12 -7.56 4.74
N LEU A 270 18.33 -7.03 4.98
CA LEU A 270 18.90 -5.96 4.15
C LEU A 270 19.03 -6.40 2.68
N GLU A 271 19.54 -7.61 2.44
CA GLU A 271 19.70 -8.17 1.09
C GLU A 271 18.35 -8.33 0.38
N ALA A 272 17.34 -8.88 1.08
CA ALA A 272 16.02 -9.12 0.51
C ALA A 272 15.26 -7.83 0.19
N THR A 273 15.39 -6.81 1.04
CA THR A 273 14.63 -5.55 0.93
C THR A 273 15.34 -4.48 0.10
N ARG A 274 16.66 -4.57 -0.05
CA ARG A 274 17.53 -3.54 -0.66
C ARG A 274 17.41 -2.18 0.03
N LEU A 275 17.06 -2.17 1.31
CA LEU A 275 17.04 -0.97 2.16
C LEU A 275 18.38 -0.84 2.90
N SER A 276 18.78 0.39 3.24
CA SER A 276 19.89 0.58 4.20
C SER A 276 19.41 0.34 5.63
N GLU A 277 20.34 0.02 6.54
CA GLU A 277 20.06 -0.21 7.98
C GLU A 277 19.22 0.92 8.59
N ARG A 278 19.58 2.18 8.31
CA ARG A 278 18.83 3.35 8.75
C ARG A 278 17.40 3.38 8.19
N GLN A 279 17.23 3.07 6.91
CA GLN A 279 15.90 2.99 6.30
C GLN A 279 15.09 1.83 6.85
N LEU A 280 15.74 0.76 7.31
CA LEU A 280 15.09 -0.35 7.95
C LEU A 280 14.55 0.08 9.31
N GLN A 281 15.33 0.75 10.15
CA GLN A 281 14.86 1.31 11.43
C GLN A 281 13.69 2.30 11.24
N ASP A 282 13.73 3.13 10.19
CA ASP A 282 12.68 4.13 9.93
C ASP A 282 11.36 3.51 9.42
N LYS A 283 11.43 2.34 8.75
CA LYS A 283 10.27 1.73 8.05
C LYS A 283 9.79 0.42 8.64
N SER A 284 10.51 -0.13 9.61
CA SER A 284 10.21 -1.37 10.30
C SER A 284 10.27 -1.17 11.81
N SER A 285 9.88 -2.18 12.54
CA SER A 285 10.02 -2.24 14.00
C SER A 285 11.41 -2.72 14.46
N LEU A 286 12.43 -2.69 13.60
CA LEU A 286 13.79 -3.08 13.97
C LEU A 286 14.39 -2.05 14.93
N GLU A 287 14.68 -2.48 16.16
CA GLU A 287 15.44 -1.74 17.16
C GLU A 287 16.86 -2.32 17.25
N ILE A 288 17.86 -1.43 17.27
CA ILE A 288 19.27 -1.80 17.41
C ILE A 288 19.78 -1.23 18.73
N LEU A 289 20.15 -2.13 19.65
CA LEU A 289 20.69 -1.80 20.96
C LEU A 289 22.17 -2.18 21.02
N THR A 290 22.99 -1.41 21.72
CA THR A 290 24.42 -1.71 21.90
C THR A 290 24.67 -2.07 23.36
N ILE A 291 24.76 -3.36 23.65
CA ILE A 291 24.93 -3.88 25.01
C ILE A 291 26.30 -4.55 25.09
N ASP A 292 27.11 -4.11 26.05
CA ASP A 292 28.48 -4.61 26.26
C ASP A 292 29.36 -4.56 25.00
N GLY A 293 29.16 -3.52 24.17
CA GLY A 293 29.90 -3.33 22.92
C GLY A 293 29.45 -4.22 21.76
N SER A 294 28.40 -5.03 21.94
CA SER A 294 27.80 -5.85 20.90
C SER A 294 26.45 -5.29 20.46
N ALA A 295 26.21 -5.23 19.16
CA ALA A 295 24.91 -4.85 18.62
C ALA A 295 23.91 -6.01 18.79
N LYS A 296 22.73 -5.69 19.32
CA LYS A 296 21.59 -6.57 19.51
C LYS A 296 20.44 -6.05 18.66
N TYR A 297 19.89 -6.94 17.83
CA TYR A 297 18.84 -6.62 16.88
C TYR A 297 17.53 -7.23 17.37
N LEU A 298 16.53 -6.39 17.62
CA LEU A 298 15.21 -6.83 18.05
C LEU A 298 14.17 -6.38 17.04
N ILE A 299 13.24 -7.26 16.70
CA ILE A 299 12.16 -6.96 15.74
C ILE A 299 10.82 -7.46 16.29
N SER A 300 9.74 -6.73 16.01
CA SER A 300 8.41 -7.15 16.43
C SER A 300 7.96 -8.40 15.64
N PRO A 301 7.33 -9.40 16.27
CA PRO A 301 6.80 -10.58 15.57
C PRO A 301 5.71 -10.23 14.55
N SER A 302 5.07 -9.07 14.71
CA SER A 302 4.06 -8.54 13.79
C SER A 302 4.65 -7.84 12.57
N ASP A 303 5.98 -7.66 12.51
CA ASP A 303 6.65 -6.99 11.42
C ASP A 303 6.58 -7.83 10.13
N PRO A 304 6.24 -7.24 8.96
CA PRO A 304 6.22 -7.97 7.70
C PRO A 304 7.58 -8.61 7.35
N LEU A 305 8.70 -8.08 7.87
CA LEU A 305 10.04 -8.61 7.64
C LEU A 305 10.31 -9.93 8.39
N MET A 306 9.49 -10.29 9.38
CA MET A 306 9.60 -11.57 10.09
C MET A 306 9.37 -12.79 9.19
N GLY A 307 8.66 -12.62 8.07
CA GLY A 307 8.56 -13.67 7.04
C GLY A 307 9.92 -14.03 6.45
N VAL A 308 10.79 -13.03 6.23
CA VAL A 308 12.15 -13.24 5.70
C VAL A 308 13.03 -13.95 6.73
N VAL A 309 12.94 -13.53 8.00
CA VAL A 309 13.65 -14.19 9.12
C VAL A 309 13.23 -15.66 9.24
N SER A 310 11.93 -15.94 9.17
CA SER A 310 11.39 -17.29 9.28
C SER A 310 11.85 -18.19 8.12
N GLN A 311 11.84 -17.66 6.90
CA GLN A 311 12.37 -18.38 5.72
C GLN A 311 13.87 -18.63 5.83
N TYR A 312 14.63 -17.65 6.34
CA TYR A 312 16.05 -17.83 6.60
C TYR A 312 16.29 -18.93 7.62
N ARG A 313 15.62 -18.92 8.78
CA ARG A 313 15.72 -19.99 9.80
C ARG A 313 15.37 -21.37 9.26
N ALA A 314 14.40 -21.47 8.35
CA ALA A 314 13.98 -22.73 7.75
C ALA A 314 15.00 -23.30 6.74
N THR A 315 15.73 -22.41 6.06
CA THR A 315 16.68 -22.78 4.99
C THR A 315 18.14 -22.75 5.43
N ALA A 316 18.44 -22.05 6.52
CA ALA A 316 19.75 -22.00 7.10
C ALA A 316 20.16 -23.43 7.46
N PRO A 317 21.35 -23.88 7.03
CA PRO A 317 21.89 -25.13 7.54
C PRO A 317 21.88 -25.00 9.06
N ARG A 318 21.22 -25.93 9.77
CA ARG A 318 21.18 -25.93 11.23
C ARG A 318 22.62 -25.86 11.72
N SER A 319 23.08 -24.65 12.03
CA SER A 319 24.37 -24.43 12.64
C SER A 319 24.34 -25.30 13.87
N GLN A 320 25.25 -26.27 13.95
CA GLN A 320 25.36 -27.12 15.13
C GLN A 320 25.35 -26.21 16.36
N PRO A 321 24.50 -26.50 17.36
CA PRO A 321 24.44 -25.69 18.58
C PRO A 321 25.85 -25.61 19.14
N ASP A 322 26.36 -24.37 19.27
CA ASP A 322 27.62 -23.98 19.87
C ASP A 322 28.64 -25.12 20.00
N ALA A 323 29.43 -25.34 18.95
CA ALA A 323 30.73 -25.98 19.14
C ALA A 323 31.42 -25.20 20.26
N ALA A 324 31.57 -25.85 21.41
CA ALA A 324 32.14 -25.28 22.62
C ALA A 324 33.35 -24.40 22.26
N PRO A 325 33.46 -23.18 22.85
CA PRO A 325 34.47 -22.22 22.46
C PRO A 325 35.83 -22.92 22.43
N ALA A 326 36.47 -22.91 21.25
CA ALA A 326 37.75 -23.57 21.06
C ALA A 326 38.67 -23.18 22.23
N PRO A 327 39.27 -24.17 22.93
CA PRO A 327 40.04 -23.90 24.13
C PRO A 327 41.10 -22.86 23.79
N LYS A 328 41.07 -21.74 24.53
CA LYS A 328 42.00 -20.63 24.34
C LYS A 328 43.42 -21.22 24.24
N PRO A 329 44.20 -20.90 23.21
CA PRO A 329 45.55 -21.41 23.08
C PRO A 329 46.30 -21.05 24.37
N LYS A 330 46.73 -22.06 25.13
CA LYS A 330 47.63 -21.87 26.27
C LYS A 330 48.85 -21.14 25.73
N LEU A 331 49.01 -19.87 26.13
CA LEU A 331 50.25 -19.13 25.95
C LEU A 331 51.38 -19.99 26.51
N GLN A 332 52.14 -20.63 25.62
CA GLN A 332 53.37 -21.30 26.01
C GLN A 332 54.33 -20.20 26.47
N PRO A 333 54.94 -20.31 27.66
CA PRO A 333 56.00 -19.41 28.06
C PRO A 333 57.13 -19.55 27.05
N THR A 334 57.45 -18.46 26.37
CA THR A 334 58.65 -18.35 25.55
C THR A 334 59.84 -18.70 26.42
N ALA A 335 60.44 -19.88 26.15
CA ALA A 335 61.69 -20.29 26.75
C ALA A 335 62.74 -19.20 26.49
N GLY A 336 63.36 -18.73 27.57
CA GLY A 336 64.51 -17.85 27.50
C GLY A 336 65.61 -18.54 26.70
N VAL A 337 66.08 -17.82 25.68
CA VAL A 337 67.35 -18.10 25.02
C VAL A 337 68.44 -17.55 25.95
N GLN A 338 69.22 -18.45 26.53
CA GLN A 338 70.65 -18.28 26.75
C GLN A 338 71.37 -19.53 26.25
#